data_AF-A0A6G8S8U6-F1
#
_entry.id   AF-A0A6G8S8U6-F1
#
_cell.length_a   1.000
_cell.length_b   1.000
_cell.length_c   1.000
_cell.angle_alpha   90.00
_cell.angle_beta   90.00
_cell.angle_gamma   90.00
#
_symmetry.space_group_name_H-M   'P 1'
#
loop_
_entity.id
_entity.type
_entity.pdbx_description
1 polymer ?
#
loop_
_entity_poly.entity_id
_entity_poly.type
_entity_poly.pdbx_seq_one_letter_code
_entity_poly.pdbx_strand_id
1 'polypeptide(L)'
;MITITVDVDTKGQITGQTTDVEPNSTVTLTITGQDKNGAPVEATVETTVNTDGSYTAQVPTEFADGELTVVATTEDRNGTVISDTDDLLKTDTDQDPATPEQGGLDRTPGTITVDVDTKGQITGQTTDVEPNSTVTLTITGQDKNGAPVEATVETTVNTDGSYTAQVPTEFADGELTVVATTEDRNGTVISDTDDLLKTDTDQDPATPEQGGLDRTLVRSRLMLIRKVRSQVKPLTLNQTARYLDHHRSRQKWCAS
;
A
#
# COMPACT_ATOMS: atom_id res chain seq x y z
N MET A 1 -44.58 -10.02 -25.82
CA MET A 1 -43.88 -9.91 -24.51
C MET A 1 -43.17 -8.58 -24.57
N ILE A 2 -43.33 -7.74 -23.56
CA ILE A 2 -42.68 -6.43 -23.46
C ILE A 2 -41.56 -6.63 -22.45
N THR A 3 -40.34 -6.22 -22.80
CA THR A 3 -39.16 -6.44 -21.96
C THR A 3 -38.16 -5.33 -22.18
N ILE A 4 -37.39 -5.05 -21.14
CA ILE A 4 -36.06 -4.46 -21.21
C ILE A 4 -35.11 -5.48 -20.56
N THR A 5 -33.90 -5.57 -21.07
CA THR A 5 -32.80 -6.28 -20.40
C THR A 5 -31.65 -5.31 -20.19
N VAL A 6 -30.85 -5.52 -19.15
CA VAL A 6 -29.60 -4.80 -18.91
C VAL A 6 -28.50 -5.78 -18.52
N ASP A 7 -27.28 -5.51 -18.99
CA ASP A 7 -26.07 -6.26 -18.70
C ASP A 7 -24.91 -5.25 -18.61
N VAL A 8 -24.14 -5.31 -17.53
CA VAL A 8 -22.96 -4.47 -17.32
C VAL A 8 -21.72 -5.36 -17.16
N ASP A 9 -20.68 -5.09 -17.96
CA ASP A 9 -19.42 -5.81 -17.84
C ASP A 9 -18.48 -5.22 -16.79
N THR A 10 -17.40 -5.93 -16.47
CA THR A 10 -16.42 -5.49 -15.46
C THR A 10 -15.65 -4.23 -15.88
N LYS A 11 -15.65 -3.83 -17.16
CA LYS A 11 -15.03 -2.57 -17.58
C LYS A 11 -16.02 -1.40 -17.55
N GLY A 12 -17.29 -1.68 -17.22
CA GLY A 12 -18.37 -0.72 -17.07
C GLY A 12 -19.10 -0.44 -18.38
N GLN A 13 -18.98 -1.31 -19.38
CA GLN A 13 -19.83 -1.24 -20.57
C GLN A 13 -21.22 -1.76 -20.24
N ILE A 14 -22.22 -0.93 -20.46
CA ILE A 14 -23.63 -1.30 -20.28
C ILE A 14 -24.22 -1.63 -21.65
N THR A 15 -24.85 -2.78 -21.77
CA THR A 15 -25.62 -3.20 -22.94
C THR A 15 -27.01 -3.63 -22.53
N GLY A 16 -27.95 -3.61 -23.47
CA GLY A 16 -29.28 -4.09 -23.21
C GLY A 16 -30.13 -4.18 -24.47
N GLN A 17 -31.29 -4.82 -24.32
CA GLN A 17 -32.23 -5.08 -25.40
C GLN A 17 -33.65 -4.77 -24.94
N THR A 18 -34.44 -4.17 -25.83
CA THR A 18 -35.87 -3.93 -25.60
C THR A 18 -36.73 -4.73 -26.56
N THR A 19 -37.94 -5.06 -26.11
CA THR A 19 -39.02 -5.55 -26.97
C THR A 19 -40.26 -4.68 -26.77
N ASP A 20 -40.90 -4.35 -27.88
CA ASP A 20 -42.07 -3.47 -27.94
C ASP A 20 -41.86 -2.00 -27.49
N VAL A 21 -40.65 -1.48 -27.71
CA VAL A 21 -40.28 -0.07 -27.48
C VAL A 21 -40.00 0.60 -28.83
N GLU A 22 -40.32 1.90 -28.96
CA GLU A 22 -40.03 2.65 -30.19
C GLU A 22 -38.54 2.97 -30.32
N PRO A 23 -37.96 2.92 -31.53
CA PRO A 23 -36.64 3.47 -31.77
C PRO A 23 -36.59 4.96 -31.38
N ASN A 24 -35.48 5.37 -30.76
CA ASN A 24 -35.26 6.68 -30.14
C ASN A 24 -36.02 6.95 -28.84
N SER A 25 -36.75 5.97 -28.29
CA SER A 25 -37.22 6.07 -26.90
C SER A 25 -36.03 6.18 -25.94
N THR A 26 -36.20 6.97 -24.88
CA THR A 26 -35.20 7.14 -23.82
C THR A 26 -35.18 5.92 -22.91
N VAL A 27 -33.99 5.37 -22.67
CA VAL A 27 -33.70 4.45 -21.58
C VAL A 27 -33.00 5.25 -20.48
N THR A 28 -33.56 5.23 -19.28
CA THR A 28 -32.97 5.84 -18.08
C THR A 28 -32.27 4.75 -17.27
N LEU A 29 -30.96 4.91 -17.08
CA LEU A 29 -30.10 4.03 -16.30
C LEU A 29 -29.79 4.69 -14.96
N THR A 30 -30.18 4.08 -13.85
CA THR A 30 -29.75 4.47 -12.51
C THR A 30 -28.63 3.54 -12.08
N ILE A 31 -27.46 4.11 -11.81
CA ILE A 31 -26.25 3.39 -11.45
C ILE A 31 -25.91 3.71 -10.01
N THR A 32 -25.73 2.69 -9.18
CA THR A 32 -25.36 2.83 -7.76
C THR A 32 -24.06 2.08 -7.50
N GLY A 33 -23.16 2.70 -6.73
CA GLY A 33 -21.85 2.15 -6.40
C GLY A 33 -21.13 3.05 -5.40
N GLN A 34 -19.80 3.13 -5.48
CA GLN A 34 -18.99 3.93 -4.57
C GLN A 34 -18.03 4.88 -5.30
N ASP A 35 -17.63 5.96 -4.65
CA ASP A 35 -16.54 6.83 -5.09
C ASP A 35 -15.17 6.27 -4.65
N LYS A 36 -14.10 6.91 -5.10
CA LYS A 36 -12.71 6.55 -4.75
C LYS A 36 -12.41 6.57 -3.24
N ASN A 37 -13.24 7.23 -2.43
CA ASN A 37 -13.07 7.34 -0.98
C ASN A 37 -13.96 6.35 -0.21
N GLY A 38 -14.72 5.49 -0.89
CA GLY A 38 -15.68 4.55 -0.30
C GLY A 38 -17.04 5.17 0.05
N ALA A 39 -17.35 6.39 -0.44
CA ALA A 39 -18.65 7.00 -0.22
C ALA A 39 -19.65 6.50 -1.29
N PRO A 40 -20.92 6.22 -0.94
CA PRO A 40 -21.91 5.79 -1.92
C PRO A 40 -22.19 6.89 -2.96
N VAL A 41 -22.31 6.48 -4.21
CA VAL A 41 -22.63 7.34 -5.36
C VAL A 41 -23.81 6.76 -6.12
N GLU A 42 -24.72 7.63 -6.55
CA GLU A 42 -25.79 7.33 -7.48
C GLU A 42 -25.71 8.29 -8.67
N ALA A 43 -25.80 7.77 -9.89
CA ALA A 43 -25.82 8.56 -11.11
C ALA A 43 -26.94 8.10 -12.05
N THR A 44 -27.49 9.06 -12.80
CA THR A 44 -28.47 8.78 -13.86
C THR A 44 -27.82 9.02 -15.21
N VAL A 45 -27.86 8.01 -16.08
CA VAL A 45 -27.40 8.09 -17.46
C VAL A 45 -28.58 7.82 -18.39
N GLU A 46 -28.78 8.68 -19.39
CA GLU A 46 -29.79 8.47 -20.42
C GLU A 46 -29.12 7.98 -21.71
N THR A 47 -29.75 7.00 -22.35
CA THR A 47 -29.40 6.53 -23.70
C THR A 47 -30.67 6.31 -24.51
N THR A 48 -30.54 5.94 -25.77
CA THR A 48 -31.68 5.78 -26.69
C THR A 48 -31.74 4.39 -27.28
N VAL A 49 -32.95 3.88 -27.49
CA VAL A 49 -33.19 2.59 -28.15
C VAL A 49 -32.87 2.70 -29.64
N ASN A 50 -32.00 1.81 -30.13
CA ASN A 50 -31.66 1.69 -31.55
C ASN A 50 -32.82 1.07 -32.35
N THR A 51 -32.71 1.08 -33.68
CA THR A 51 -33.74 0.50 -34.56
C THR A 51 -33.94 -0.99 -34.38
N ASP A 52 -32.94 -1.71 -33.89
CA ASP A 52 -33.00 -3.14 -33.57
C ASP A 52 -33.42 -3.41 -32.11
N GLY A 53 -33.74 -2.37 -31.34
CA GLY A 53 -34.14 -2.46 -29.94
C GLY A 53 -32.97 -2.48 -28.95
N SER A 54 -31.73 -2.52 -29.41
CA SER A 54 -30.55 -2.48 -28.54
C SER A 54 -30.30 -1.09 -27.97
N TYR A 55 -29.58 -1.00 -26.86
CA TYR A 55 -29.03 0.26 -26.36
C TYR A 55 -27.70 0.01 -25.65
N THR A 56 -26.89 1.05 -25.54
CA THR A 56 -25.58 0.98 -24.88
C THR A 56 -25.31 2.24 -24.07
N ALA A 57 -24.56 2.10 -22.99
CA ALA A 57 -24.04 3.21 -22.19
C ALA A 57 -22.69 2.82 -21.57
N GLN A 58 -22.15 3.71 -20.75
CA GLN A 58 -20.94 3.49 -19.97
C GLN A 58 -21.19 3.94 -18.54
N VAL A 59 -20.67 3.18 -17.58
CA VAL A 59 -20.62 3.59 -16.18
C VAL A 59 -19.73 4.85 -16.07
N PRO A 60 -20.18 5.93 -15.41
CA PRO A 60 -19.39 7.15 -15.27
C PRO A 60 -18.03 6.93 -14.59
N THR A 61 -17.11 7.86 -14.81
CA THR A 61 -15.74 7.76 -14.25
C THR A 61 -15.65 8.12 -12.77
N GLU A 62 -16.71 8.71 -12.18
CA GLU A 62 -16.75 8.96 -10.74
C GLU A 62 -16.93 7.70 -9.89
N PHE A 63 -17.42 6.61 -10.48
CA PHE A 63 -17.50 5.32 -9.84
C PHE A 63 -16.10 4.71 -9.76
N ALA A 64 -15.69 4.38 -8.54
CA ALA A 64 -14.55 3.54 -8.30
C ALA A 64 -14.88 2.08 -8.67
N ASP A 65 -13.83 1.28 -8.78
CA ASP A 65 -13.93 -0.17 -8.93
C ASP A 65 -14.62 -0.80 -7.70
N GLY A 66 -15.08 -2.04 -7.83
CA GLY A 66 -15.88 -2.74 -6.82
C GLY A 66 -17.36 -2.87 -7.17
N GLU A 67 -18.22 -2.99 -6.17
CA GLU A 67 -19.63 -3.33 -6.39
C GLU A 67 -20.42 -2.23 -7.11
N LEU A 68 -21.30 -2.67 -8.00
CA LEU A 68 -22.10 -1.80 -8.86
C LEU A 68 -23.47 -2.42 -9.14
N THR A 69 -24.53 -1.61 -9.06
CA THR A 69 -25.89 -1.98 -9.50
C THR A 69 -26.31 -1.04 -10.63
N VAL A 70 -26.87 -1.60 -11.71
CA VAL A 70 -27.45 -0.84 -12.82
C VAL A 70 -28.93 -1.19 -12.94
N VAL A 71 -29.80 -0.19 -12.81
CA VAL A 71 -31.24 -0.32 -13.05
C VAL A 71 -31.58 0.39 -14.35
N ALA A 72 -32.06 -0.35 -15.34
CA ALA A 72 -32.54 0.22 -16.60
C ALA A 72 -34.05 0.35 -16.59
N THR A 73 -34.57 1.49 -17.04
CA THR A 73 -36.01 1.75 -17.16
C THR A 73 -36.33 2.40 -18.49
N THR A 74 -37.47 2.05 -19.09
CA THR A 74 -38.00 2.68 -20.30
C THR A 74 -39.51 2.55 -20.34
N GLU A 75 -40.16 3.26 -21.26
CA GLU A 75 -41.59 3.13 -21.55
C GLU A 75 -41.80 2.36 -22.87
N ASP A 76 -42.79 1.46 -22.89
CA ASP A 76 -43.19 0.72 -24.10
C ASP A 76 -44.09 1.56 -25.03
N ARG A 77 -44.49 0.98 -26.17
CA ARG A 77 -45.42 1.63 -27.13
C ARG A 77 -46.80 1.97 -26.56
N ASN A 78 -47.19 1.38 -25.45
CA ASN A 78 -48.50 1.56 -24.81
C ASN A 78 -48.44 2.48 -23.59
N GLY A 79 -47.26 2.99 -23.24
CA GLY A 79 -47.05 3.85 -22.09
C GLY A 79 -46.75 3.12 -20.78
N THR A 80 -46.44 1.82 -20.85
CA THR A 80 -46.10 1.01 -19.67
C THR A 80 -44.60 1.15 -19.37
N VAL A 81 -44.28 1.53 -18.13
CA VAL A 81 -42.89 1.51 -17.66
C VAL A 81 -42.45 0.07 -17.41
N ILE A 82 -41.29 -0.28 -17.95
CA ILE A 82 -40.61 -1.56 -17.76
C ILE A 82 -39.21 -1.33 -17.22
N SER A 83 -38.70 -2.30 -16.45
CA SER A 83 -37.40 -2.21 -15.79
C SER A 83 -36.66 -3.54 -15.77
N ASP A 84 -35.33 -3.47 -15.73
CA ASP A 84 -34.45 -4.60 -15.45
C ASP A 84 -33.27 -4.13 -14.59
N THR A 85 -32.61 -5.07 -13.93
CA THR A 85 -31.49 -4.81 -13.03
C THR A 85 -30.37 -5.81 -13.26
N ASP A 86 -29.14 -5.31 -13.31
CA ASP A 86 -27.94 -6.13 -13.30
C ASP A 86 -26.96 -5.63 -12.23
N ASP A 87 -26.29 -6.58 -11.59
CA ASP A 87 -25.45 -6.35 -10.42
C ASP A 87 -24.05 -6.97 -10.63
N LEU A 88 -23.02 -6.14 -10.47
CA LEU A 88 -21.63 -6.58 -10.28
C LEU A 88 -21.35 -6.62 -8.78
N LEU A 89 -21.41 -7.82 -8.19
CA LEU A 89 -21.22 -8.01 -6.75
C LEU A 89 -19.94 -8.78 -6.45
N LYS A 90 -19.35 -8.48 -5.30
CA LYS A 90 -18.27 -9.27 -4.70
C LYS A 90 -18.92 -10.40 -3.90
N THR A 91 -18.76 -11.65 -4.35
CA THR A 91 -19.40 -12.80 -3.67
C THR A 91 -18.50 -13.57 -2.71
N ASP A 92 -17.20 -13.26 -2.70
CA ASP A 92 -16.21 -13.84 -1.78
C ASP A 92 -15.42 -12.74 -1.06
N THR A 93 -15.03 -13.02 0.18
CA THR A 93 -14.27 -12.12 1.06
C THR A 93 -13.13 -12.86 1.79
N ASP A 94 -12.77 -14.06 1.32
CA ASP A 94 -11.58 -14.75 1.80
C ASP A 94 -10.29 -14.26 1.13
N GLN A 95 -9.17 -14.46 1.83
CA GLN A 95 -7.83 -14.09 1.37
C GLN A 95 -7.13 -15.28 0.69
N ASP A 96 -7.88 -16.27 0.17
CA ASP A 96 -7.29 -17.42 -0.52
C ASP A 96 -6.99 -17.03 -1.98
N PRO A 97 -5.71 -16.95 -2.40
CA PRO A 97 -5.38 -16.64 -3.79
C PRO A 97 -5.82 -17.71 -4.79
N ALA A 98 -6.29 -18.88 -4.32
CA ALA A 98 -6.90 -19.91 -5.16
C ALA A 98 -8.40 -19.65 -5.44
N THR A 99 -9.04 -18.75 -4.70
CA THR A 99 -10.40 -18.30 -4.95
C THR A 99 -10.43 -17.55 -6.29
N PRO A 100 -11.30 -17.92 -7.24
CA PRO A 100 -11.44 -17.20 -8.50
C PRO A 100 -11.78 -15.73 -8.26
N GLU A 101 -11.20 -14.83 -9.04
CA GLU A 101 -11.51 -13.40 -9.04
C GLU A 101 -13.04 -13.20 -9.07
N GLN A 102 -13.55 -12.44 -8.10
CA GLN A 102 -14.97 -12.18 -7.93
C GLN A 102 -15.34 -10.83 -8.54
N GLY A 103 -16.62 -10.68 -8.86
CA GLY A 103 -17.14 -9.59 -9.68
C GLY A 103 -17.00 -8.19 -9.09
N GLY A 104 -17.33 -7.22 -9.93
CA GLY A 104 -17.22 -5.79 -9.65
C GLY A 104 -16.83 -5.04 -10.92
N LEU A 105 -16.99 -3.73 -10.90
CA LEU A 105 -16.30 -2.85 -11.83
C LEU A 105 -14.79 -2.97 -11.54
N ASP A 106 -13.97 -3.28 -12.54
CA ASP A 106 -12.53 -3.44 -12.45
C ASP A 106 -11.91 -2.70 -13.65
N ARG A 107 -11.46 -1.47 -13.44
CA ARG A 107 -10.81 -0.65 -14.48
C ARG A 107 -9.33 -0.46 -14.17
N THR A 108 -8.95 -0.63 -12.91
CA THR A 108 -7.65 -0.33 -12.36
C THR A 108 -7.10 -1.55 -11.64
N PRO A 109 -5.94 -2.10 -12.03
CA PRO A 109 -5.37 -3.21 -11.29
C PRO A 109 -4.96 -2.78 -9.88
N GLY A 110 -5.29 -3.60 -8.89
CA GLY A 110 -4.82 -3.47 -7.52
C GLY A 110 -3.30 -3.62 -7.40
N THR A 111 -2.68 -2.81 -6.52
CA THR A 111 -1.26 -2.96 -6.17
C THR A 111 -1.02 -2.63 -4.70
N ILE A 112 -0.05 -3.26 -4.07
CA ILE A 112 0.46 -2.90 -2.75
C ILE A 112 1.98 -2.76 -2.83
N THR A 113 2.56 -1.87 -2.03
CA THR A 113 4.01 -1.76 -1.83
C THR A 113 4.34 -1.80 -0.36
N VAL A 114 5.45 -2.42 0.04
CA VAL A 114 5.95 -2.37 1.42
C VAL A 114 7.42 -1.95 1.46
N ASP A 115 7.78 -1.16 2.47
CA ASP A 115 9.15 -0.74 2.78
C ASP A 115 9.32 -0.75 4.30
N VAL A 116 10.39 -1.37 4.78
CA VAL A 116 10.76 -1.38 6.19
C VAL A 116 12.11 -0.71 6.41
N ASP A 117 12.16 0.31 7.27
CA ASP A 117 13.40 1.01 7.57
C ASP A 117 14.23 0.31 8.65
N THR A 118 15.49 0.75 8.81
CA THR A 118 16.39 0.20 9.84
C THR A 118 15.92 0.42 11.27
N LYS A 119 14.90 1.23 11.52
CA LYS A 119 14.32 1.42 12.87
C LYS A 119 13.07 0.55 13.09
N GLY A 120 12.66 -0.20 12.08
CA GLY A 120 11.47 -1.04 12.10
C GLY A 120 10.18 -0.29 11.82
N GLN A 121 10.26 0.90 11.22
CA GLN A 121 9.08 1.57 10.67
C GLN A 121 8.73 0.90 9.34
N ILE A 122 7.49 0.41 9.25
CA ILE A 122 6.93 -0.16 8.03
C ILE A 122 6.04 0.91 7.40
N THR A 123 6.25 1.16 6.11
CA THR A 123 5.40 2.02 5.29
C THR A 123 4.99 1.31 4.03
N GLY A 124 3.88 1.74 3.44
CA GLY A 124 3.42 1.20 2.19
C GLY A 124 2.32 2.04 1.57
N GLN A 125 1.98 1.69 0.33
CA GLN A 125 0.99 2.36 -0.50
C GLN A 125 0.16 1.31 -1.22
N THR A 126 -1.13 1.55 -1.35
CA THR A 126 -2.03 0.75 -2.17
C THR A 126 -2.59 1.54 -3.35
N THR A 127 -2.93 0.82 -4.41
CA THR A 127 -3.77 1.26 -5.52
C THR A 127 -4.96 0.32 -5.59
N ASP A 128 -6.11 0.88 -5.90
CA ASP A 128 -7.39 0.19 -5.98
C ASP A 128 -7.80 -0.63 -4.73
N VAL A 129 -7.49 -0.11 -3.54
CA VAL A 129 -7.96 -0.68 -2.28
C VAL A 129 -8.89 0.33 -1.60
N GLU A 130 -9.98 -0.16 -1.02
CA GLU A 130 -10.91 0.69 -0.26
C GLU A 130 -10.24 1.27 0.98
N PRO A 131 -10.47 2.56 1.32
CA PRO A 131 -10.05 3.09 2.60
C PRO A 131 -10.61 2.28 3.77
N ASN A 132 -9.82 2.13 4.83
CA ASN A 132 -10.10 1.29 6.00
C ASN A 132 -10.03 -0.23 5.75
N SER A 133 -9.70 -0.71 4.54
CA SER A 133 -9.36 -2.12 4.33
C SER A 133 -8.16 -2.54 5.18
N THR A 134 -8.17 -3.80 5.61
CA THR A 134 -7.09 -4.39 6.40
C THR A 134 -5.90 -4.76 5.51
N VAL A 135 -4.71 -4.34 5.92
CA VAL A 135 -3.43 -4.83 5.41
C VAL A 135 -2.86 -5.78 6.45
N THR A 136 -2.56 -7.01 6.03
CA THR A 136 -1.91 -8.03 6.87
C THR A 136 -0.41 -8.02 6.58
N LEU A 137 0.40 -7.85 7.62
CA LEU A 137 1.85 -7.84 7.55
C LEU A 137 2.40 -9.09 8.25
N THR A 138 3.05 -9.97 7.51
CA THR A 138 3.77 -11.13 8.05
C THR A 138 5.26 -10.80 8.13
N ILE A 139 5.77 -10.77 9.34
CA ILE A 139 7.12 -10.34 9.67
C ILE A 139 7.92 -11.57 10.11
N THR A 140 9.01 -11.88 9.42
CA THR A 140 9.90 -13.01 9.74
C THR A 140 11.30 -12.50 10.09
N GLY A 141 11.88 -13.00 11.17
CA GLY A 141 13.20 -12.60 11.64
C GLY A 141 13.69 -13.47 12.79
N GLN A 142 14.49 -12.90 13.71
CA GLN A 142 14.99 -13.60 14.89
C GLN A 142 14.61 -12.88 16.18
N ASP A 143 14.41 -13.64 17.25
CA ASP A 143 14.25 -13.10 18.60
C ASP A 143 15.60 -12.71 19.21
N LYS A 144 15.58 -12.12 20.43
CA LYS A 144 16.80 -11.71 21.15
C LYS A 144 17.75 -12.85 21.51
N ASN A 145 17.31 -14.10 21.41
CA ASN A 145 18.11 -15.30 21.66
C ASN A 145 18.65 -15.91 20.36
N GLY A 146 18.32 -15.34 19.19
CA GLY A 146 18.68 -15.85 17.86
C GLY A 146 17.78 -16.97 17.34
N ALA A 147 16.63 -17.21 17.97
CA ALA A 147 15.64 -18.17 17.48
C ALA A 147 14.75 -17.51 16.41
N PRO A 148 14.35 -18.22 15.35
CA PRO A 148 13.44 -17.67 14.34
C PRO A 148 12.09 -17.31 14.97
N VAL A 149 11.55 -16.16 14.58
CA VAL A 149 10.24 -15.65 15.02
C VAL A 149 9.47 -15.14 13.81
N GLU A 150 8.17 -15.42 13.80
CA GLU A 150 7.21 -14.93 12.82
C GLU A 150 6.07 -14.24 13.59
N ALA A 151 5.65 -13.06 13.13
CA ALA A 151 4.54 -12.33 13.72
C ALA A 151 3.66 -11.72 12.63
N THR A 152 2.35 -11.69 12.91
CA THR A 152 1.36 -11.02 12.08
C THR A 152 0.97 -9.69 12.72
N VAL A 153 0.99 -8.61 11.93
CA VAL A 153 0.54 -7.28 12.32
C VAL A 153 -0.52 -6.82 11.32
N GLU A 154 -1.66 -6.37 11.83
CA GLU A 154 -2.70 -5.75 11.00
C GLU A 154 -2.59 -4.22 11.08
N THR A 155 -2.81 -3.56 9.94
CA THR A 155 -2.97 -2.11 9.85
C THR A 155 -4.07 -1.81 8.83
N THR A 156 -4.44 -0.53 8.68
CA THR A 156 -5.53 -0.12 7.80
C THR A 156 -5.05 0.85 6.72
N VAL A 157 -5.65 0.74 5.54
CA VAL A 157 -5.42 1.66 4.42
C VAL A 157 -6.04 3.02 4.72
N ASN A 158 -5.26 4.09 4.61
CA ASN A 158 -5.74 5.47 4.73
C ASN A 158 -6.50 5.90 3.47
N THR A 159 -7.18 7.05 3.52
CA THR A 159 -7.91 7.60 2.36
C THR A 159 -7.03 7.96 1.17
N ASP A 160 -5.73 8.16 1.37
CA ASP A 160 -4.74 8.35 0.31
C ASP A 160 -4.08 7.04 -0.16
N GLY A 161 -4.53 5.89 0.35
CA GLY A 161 -3.97 4.57 0.07
C GLY A 161 -2.71 4.21 0.87
N SER A 162 -2.19 5.12 1.70
CA SER A 162 -1.01 4.81 2.52
C SER A 162 -1.37 3.93 3.70
N TYR A 163 -0.39 3.18 4.22
CA TYR A 163 -0.51 2.51 5.52
C TYR A 163 0.85 2.52 6.24
N THR A 164 0.81 2.37 7.56
CA THR A 164 2.02 2.31 8.38
C THR A 164 1.86 1.29 9.49
N ALA A 165 2.99 0.71 9.91
CA ALA A 165 3.06 -0.15 11.08
C ALA A 165 4.46 -0.06 11.73
N GLN A 166 4.68 -0.84 12.77
CA GLN A 166 5.96 -0.98 13.43
C GLN A 166 6.29 -2.45 13.60
N VAL A 167 7.55 -2.82 13.36
CA VAL A 167 8.04 -4.16 13.67
C VAL A 167 7.90 -4.39 15.19
N PRO A 168 7.31 -5.51 15.65
CA PRO A 168 7.17 -5.81 17.07
C PRO A 168 8.49 -5.81 17.83
N THR A 169 8.46 -5.52 19.13
CA THR A 169 9.70 -5.39 19.95
C THR A 169 10.37 -6.73 20.29
N GLU A 170 9.73 -7.87 19.99
CA GLU A 170 10.28 -9.21 20.18
C GLU A 170 11.39 -9.54 19.17
N PHE A 171 11.31 -8.99 17.97
CA PHE A 171 12.35 -9.06 16.94
C PHE A 171 13.63 -8.38 17.45
N ALA A 172 14.75 -9.08 17.30
CA ALA A 172 16.08 -8.55 17.56
C ALA A 172 16.58 -7.71 16.39
N ASP A 173 17.66 -6.96 16.64
CA ASP A 173 18.41 -6.30 15.58
C ASP A 173 18.97 -7.37 14.60
N GLY A 174 18.86 -7.11 13.30
CA GLY A 174 19.33 -8.01 12.25
C GLY A 174 18.40 -8.14 11.05
N GLU A 175 18.56 -9.23 10.30
CA GLU A 175 17.80 -9.45 9.07
C GLU A 175 16.33 -9.72 9.35
N LEU A 176 15.48 -9.24 8.46
CA LEU A 176 14.04 -9.22 8.61
C LEU A 176 13.39 -9.21 7.22
N THR A 177 12.33 -9.99 7.04
CA THR A 177 11.47 -9.98 5.85
C THR A 177 10.06 -9.54 6.27
N VAL A 178 9.47 -8.60 5.54
CA VAL A 178 8.07 -8.18 5.71
C VAL A 178 7.31 -8.50 4.43
N VAL A 179 6.30 -9.35 4.55
CA VAL A 179 5.32 -9.60 3.49
C VAL A 179 4.06 -8.82 3.82
N ALA A 180 3.60 -7.97 2.92
CA ALA A 180 2.33 -7.27 3.03
C ALA A 180 1.30 -7.89 2.09
N THR A 181 0.09 -8.13 2.58
CA THR A 181 -1.04 -8.63 1.78
C THR A 181 -2.32 -7.85 2.07
N THR A 182 -3.15 -7.66 1.06
CA THR A 182 -4.51 -7.12 1.18
C THR A 182 -5.35 -7.54 -0.03
N GLU A 183 -6.60 -7.11 -0.10
CA GLU A 183 -7.48 -7.28 -1.26
C GLU A 183 -7.74 -5.93 -1.92
N ASP A 184 -7.81 -5.91 -3.26
CA ASP A 184 -8.34 -4.77 -4.01
C ASP A 184 -9.88 -4.69 -3.91
N ARG A 185 -10.49 -3.69 -4.56
CA ARG A 185 -11.96 -3.49 -4.53
C ARG A 185 -12.74 -4.63 -5.18
N ASN A 186 -12.08 -5.44 -6.01
CA ASN A 186 -12.66 -6.60 -6.69
C ASN A 186 -12.42 -7.91 -5.92
N GLY A 187 -11.65 -7.88 -4.83
CA GLY A 187 -11.31 -9.06 -4.04
C GLY A 187 -10.09 -9.82 -4.54
N THR A 188 -9.30 -9.25 -5.46
CA THR A 188 -8.01 -9.84 -5.85
C THR A 188 -7.02 -9.66 -4.71
N VAL A 189 -6.43 -10.76 -4.24
CA VAL A 189 -5.35 -10.71 -3.25
C VAL A 189 -4.09 -10.14 -3.91
N ILE A 190 -3.59 -9.04 -3.36
CA ILE A 190 -2.36 -8.37 -3.78
C ILE A 190 -1.31 -8.49 -2.67
N SER A 191 -0.05 -8.66 -3.06
CA SER A 191 1.05 -8.82 -2.12
C SER A 191 2.33 -8.14 -2.57
N ASP A 192 3.14 -7.74 -1.61
CA ASP A 192 4.51 -7.27 -1.82
C ASP A 192 5.41 -7.74 -0.68
N THR A 193 6.73 -7.73 -0.90
CA THR A 193 7.72 -8.18 0.07
C THR A 193 8.92 -7.25 0.09
N ASP A 194 9.34 -6.86 1.28
CA ASP A 194 10.57 -6.13 1.50
C ASP A 194 11.50 -6.88 2.47
N ASP A 195 12.79 -6.85 2.15
CA ASP A 195 13.85 -7.55 2.87
C ASP A 195 14.86 -6.55 3.42
N LEU A 196 14.92 -6.47 4.74
CA LEU A 196 15.92 -5.68 5.42
C LEU A 196 17.16 -6.55 5.68
N LEU A 197 18.08 -6.56 4.72
CA LEU A 197 19.28 -7.40 4.75
C LEU A 197 20.45 -6.74 5.49
N LYS A 198 21.34 -7.55 6.07
CA LYS A 198 22.64 -7.08 6.53
C LYS A 198 23.54 -6.90 5.31
N THR A 199 24.08 -5.70 5.18
CA THR A 199 25.05 -5.35 4.12
C THR A 199 26.50 -5.59 4.57
N ASP A 200 26.72 -5.71 5.88
CA ASP A 200 28.01 -6.13 6.43
C ASP A 200 28.07 -7.65 6.57
N THR A 201 28.95 -8.27 5.80
CA THR A 201 29.22 -9.72 5.81
C THR A 201 30.58 -10.04 6.39
N ASP A 202 31.35 -9.03 6.82
CA ASP A 202 32.60 -9.30 7.51
C ASP A 202 32.32 -9.88 8.91
N GLN A 203 33.24 -10.70 9.41
CA GLN A 203 33.15 -11.24 10.77
C GLN A 203 33.96 -10.37 11.75
N ASP A 204 34.27 -9.12 11.39
CA ASP A 204 35.02 -8.18 12.22
C ASP A 204 34.06 -7.48 13.20
N PRO A 205 34.11 -7.82 14.50
CA PRO A 205 33.28 -7.16 15.51
C PRO A 205 33.59 -5.67 15.69
N ALA A 206 34.60 -5.12 15.00
CA ALA A 206 34.91 -3.70 14.96
C ALA A 206 34.18 -2.92 13.87
N THR A 207 33.62 -3.60 12.86
CA THR A 207 32.76 -2.99 11.84
C THR A 207 31.36 -2.83 12.43
N PRO A 208 30.75 -1.62 12.41
CA PRO A 208 29.35 -1.47 12.82
C PRO A 208 28.48 -2.30 11.87
N GLU A 209 27.55 -3.09 12.41
CA GLU A 209 26.55 -3.76 11.56
C GLU A 209 25.91 -2.70 10.64
N GLN A 210 26.04 -2.88 9.33
CA GLN A 210 25.40 -2.03 8.33
C GLN A 210 24.23 -2.79 7.72
N GLY A 211 23.04 -2.21 7.71
CA GLY A 211 21.82 -2.87 7.24
C GLY A 211 21.13 -3.71 8.32
N GLY A 212 19.97 -4.27 8.01
CA GLY A 212 19.10 -4.92 8.99
C GLY A 212 18.36 -3.94 9.90
N LEU A 213 17.50 -4.49 10.74
CA LEU A 213 16.88 -3.79 11.85
C LEU A 213 17.97 -3.41 12.85
N ASP A 214 18.07 -2.13 13.20
CA ASP A 214 18.97 -1.56 14.20
C ASP A 214 18.19 -0.55 15.04
N ARG A 215 17.61 -1.03 16.14
CA ARG A 215 16.96 -0.17 17.15
C ARG A 215 17.95 0.33 18.18
N THR A 216 19.20 -0.13 18.14
CA THR A 216 20.22 0.24 19.09
C THR A 216 20.82 1.59 18.69
N LEU A 217 20.25 2.67 19.23
CA LEU A 217 20.73 4.04 19.03
C LEU A 217 22.26 4.14 19.18
N VAL A 218 22.95 4.21 18.04
CA VAL A 218 24.40 4.29 17.83
C VAL A 218 25.17 4.82 19.05
N ARG A 219 25.69 3.90 19.88
CA ARG A 219 26.85 4.18 20.75
C ARG A 219 28.13 4.44 19.93
N SER A 220 28.09 4.34 18.61
CA SER A 220 29.27 4.52 17.74
C SER A 220 29.86 5.94 17.77
N ARG A 221 29.12 6.99 18.17
CA ARG A 221 29.76 8.30 18.47
C ARG A 221 30.55 8.31 19.77
N LEU A 222 30.20 7.48 20.75
CA LEU A 222 30.92 7.41 22.03
C LEU A 222 32.14 6.48 21.95
N MET A 223 32.07 5.43 21.13
CA MET A 223 33.18 4.49 20.97
C MET A 223 34.36 5.10 20.20
N LEU A 224 34.10 5.97 19.20
CA LEU A 224 35.15 6.72 18.51
C LEU A 224 35.91 7.66 19.48
N ILE A 225 35.20 8.32 20.41
CA ILE A 225 35.82 9.18 21.43
C ILE A 225 36.67 8.37 22.42
N ARG A 226 36.24 7.16 22.80
CA ARG A 226 37.03 6.27 23.68
C ARG A 226 38.26 5.70 23.01
N LYS A 227 38.18 5.33 21.72
CA LYS A 227 39.33 4.80 20.96
C LYS A 227 40.37 5.90 20.70
N VAL A 228 39.95 7.12 20.38
CA VAL A 228 40.85 8.28 20.28
C VAL A 228 41.53 8.59 21.62
N ARG A 229 40.81 8.60 22.75
CA ARG A 229 41.43 8.80 24.08
C ARG A 229 42.39 7.68 24.49
N SER A 230 42.15 6.44 24.06
CA SER A 230 43.02 5.30 24.39
C SER A 230 44.33 5.28 23.57
N GLN A 231 44.39 5.96 22.42
CA GLN A 231 45.57 5.98 21.56
C GLN A 231 46.52 7.16 21.86
N VAL A 232 46.11 8.12 22.70
CA VAL A 232 47.01 9.16 23.21
C VAL A 232 47.78 8.60 24.41
N LYS A 233 49.03 8.17 24.20
CA LYS A 233 49.95 7.87 25.31
C LYS A 233 50.01 9.12 26.22
N PRO A 234 49.83 8.99 27.54
CA PRO A 234 50.09 10.10 28.44
C PRO A 234 51.57 10.48 28.30
N LEU A 235 51.84 11.73 27.91
CA LEU A 235 53.18 12.29 27.96
C LEU A 235 53.70 12.11 29.38
N THR A 236 54.83 11.42 29.53
CA THR A 236 55.48 11.30 30.84
C THR A 236 55.94 12.69 31.29
N LEU A 237 55.95 12.94 32.60
CA LEU A 237 56.29 14.24 33.20
C LEU A 237 57.64 14.83 32.71
N ASN A 238 58.54 13.97 32.20
CA ASN A 238 59.83 14.35 31.63
C ASN A 238 59.77 14.82 30.15
N GLN A 239 58.71 14.48 29.41
CA GLN A 239 58.50 14.95 28.03
C GLN A 239 57.83 16.33 27.98
N THR A 240 57.01 16.67 28.98
CA THR A 240 56.42 18.02 29.14
C THR A 240 57.48 19.08 29.48
N ALA A 241 58.52 18.73 30.23
CA ALA A 241 59.61 19.65 30.56
C ALA A 241 60.45 20.07 29.33
N ARG A 242 60.75 19.14 28.40
CA ARG A 242 61.46 19.48 27.15
C ARG A 242 60.59 20.28 26.18
N TYR A 243 59.27 20.11 26.22
CA TYR A 243 58.34 20.87 25.39
C TYR A 243 58.21 22.33 25.85
N LEU A 244 58.20 22.59 27.18
CA LEU A 244 58.20 23.95 27.71
C LEU A 244 59.52 24.70 27.48
N ASP A 245 60.66 24.01 27.47
CA ASP A 245 61.97 24.65 27.29
C ASP A 245 62.23 25.05 25.82
N HIS A 246 61.75 24.24 24.87
CA HIS A 246 61.78 24.59 23.44
C HIS A 246 60.85 25.78 23.10
N HIS A 247 59.72 25.94 23.81
CA HIS A 247 58.82 27.09 23.61
C HIS A 247 59.31 28.38 24.29
N ARG A 248 60.11 28.32 25.35
CA ARG A 248 60.75 29.53 25.95
C ARG A 248 61.93 30.06 25.14
N SER A 249 62.66 29.23 24.40
CA SER A 249 63.78 29.73 23.57
C SER A 249 63.33 30.40 22.27
N ARG A 250 62.13 30.08 21.76
CA ARG A 250 61.57 30.67 20.52
C ARG A 250 60.81 31.99 20.71
N GLN A 251 60.53 32.41 21.94
CA GLN A 251 59.94 33.74 22.22
C GLN A 251 60.99 34.86 22.41
N LYS A 252 62.29 34.57 22.27
CA LYS A 252 63.36 35.58 22.35
C LYS A 252 63.71 36.29 21.04
N TRP A 253 62.94 36.12 19.95
CA TRP A 253 63.24 36.69 18.62
C TRP A 253 62.09 37.49 17.98
N CYS A 254 61.16 38.02 18.78
CA CYS A 254 60.18 39.03 18.34
C CYS A 254 59.94 40.07 19.45
N ALA A 255 60.95 40.89 19.76
CA ALA A 255 60.81 42.25 20.32
C ALA A 255 62.21 42.86 20.47
N SER A 256 62.55 43.76 19.52
CA SER A 256 63.65 44.73 19.47
C SER A 256 65.09 44.28 19.71
#